data_AF-A0A8D0FCL7-F1
#
_entry.id   AF-A0A8D0FCL7-F1
#
_cell.length_a   1.000
_cell.length_b   1.000
_cell.length_c   1.000
_cell.angle_alpha   90.00
_cell.angle_beta   90.00
_cell.angle_gamma   90.00
#
_symmetry.space_group_name_H-M   'P 1'
#
loop_
_entity.id
_entity.type
_entity.pdbx_description
1 polymer ?
#
loop_
_entity_poly.entity_id
_entity_poly.type
_entity_poly.pdbx_seq_one_letter_code
_entity_poly.pdbx_strand_id
1 'polypeptide(L)'
;GGPPPPRPPGRGRRSGAAGLGERTFVAIKPDGVQRHLVGEIIRRFERKGLQLVGLKLLQASEELLREHYIALRDRPFYSRLVKYMSSGPVVAMVWQGLDVVKTVRTMIGETNPAESRPGTIRGDFCVEVSKNVIHGSDSVESARQEISLWFRPEELTCWEDTAEHWIYA
;
A
#
# COMPACT_ATOMS: atom_id res chain seq x y z
N GLY A 1 9.29 43.35 19.21
CA GLY A 1 9.48 42.03 18.59
C GLY A 1 10.71 41.39 19.19
N GLY A 2 10.52 40.48 20.15
CA GLY A 2 11.61 39.68 20.70
C GLY A 2 11.79 38.40 19.88
N PRO A 3 13.01 37.84 19.81
CA PRO A 3 13.24 36.57 19.12
C PRO A 3 12.42 35.45 19.79
N PRO A 4 11.92 34.48 18.99
CA PRO A 4 11.16 33.36 19.52
C PRO A 4 12.02 32.50 20.46
N PRO A 5 11.42 31.85 21.47
CA PRO A 5 12.14 30.99 22.39
C PRO A 5 12.78 29.81 21.66
N PRO A 6 13.94 29.32 22.14
CA PRO A 6 14.60 28.16 21.55
C PRO A 6 13.69 26.94 21.61
N ARG A 7 13.63 26.19 20.50
CA ARG A 7 12.88 24.93 20.42
C ARG A 7 13.42 23.95 21.47
N PRO A 8 12.55 23.17 22.13
CA PRO A 8 13.00 22.16 23.07
C PRO A 8 13.92 21.16 22.36
N PRO A 9 14.92 20.60 23.07
CA PRO A 9 15.79 19.58 22.50
C PRO A 9 14.94 18.42 22.01
N GLY A 10 15.10 18.08 20.73
CA GLY A 10 14.42 16.93 20.12
C GLY A 10 14.69 15.70 20.96
N ARG A 11 13.61 15.05 21.44
CA ARG A 11 13.75 13.78 22.15
C ARG A 11 14.48 12.82 21.22
N GLY A 12 15.65 12.35 21.68
CA GLY A 12 16.47 11.41 20.95
C GLY A 12 15.61 10.25 20.46
N ARG A 13 15.77 9.93 19.17
CA ARG A 13 15.15 8.82 18.48
C ARG A 13 15.28 7.58 19.36
N ARG A 14 14.19 7.17 20.03
CA ARG A 14 14.12 5.80 20.54
C ARG A 14 14.17 4.94 19.29
N SER A 15 15.21 4.14 19.17
CA SER A 15 15.26 3.01 18.24
C SER A 15 14.16 2.01 18.68
N GLY A 16 12.93 2.27 18.29
CA GLY A 16 11.77 1.44 18.59
C GLY A 16 11.72 0.24 17.66
N ALA A 17 11.72 -0.95 18.26
CA ALA A 17 11.42 -2.28 17.74
C ALA A 17 11.63 -2.55 16.24
N ALA A 18 12.47 -3.55 15.93
CA ALA A 18 12.83 -4.00 14.58
C ALA A 18 11.66 -4.29 13.60
N GLY A 19 10.39 -4.30 14.07
CA GLY A 19 9.19 -4.46 13.24
C GLY A 19 8.43 -3.18 12.87
N LEU A 20 8.61 -2.05 13.58
CA LEU A 20 7.84 -0.81 13.30
C LEU A 20 8.23 -0.14 11.98
N GLY A 21 9.44 -0.42 11.50
CA GLY A 21 9.92 0.05 10.19
C GLY A 21 9.51 -0.84 9.01
N GLU A 22 8.74 -1.92 9.21
CA GLU A 22 8.26 -2.75 8.10
C GLU A 22 7.36 -1.92 7.16
N ARG A 23 7.52 -2.13 5.85
CA ARG A 23 6.76 -1.45 4.79
C ARG A 23 6.15 -2.45 3.83
N THR A 24 4.98 -2.13 3.29
CA THR A 24 4.33 -2.90 2.23
C THR A 24 3.92 -2.01 1.08
N PHE A 25 3.94 -2.56 -0.14
CA PHE A 25 3.40 -1.89 -1.32
C PHE A 25 1.92 -2.25 -1.47
N VAL A 26 1.12 -1.23 -1.78
CA VAL A 26 -0.32 -1.37 -2.06
C VAL A 26 -0.65 -0.60 -3.34
N ALA A 27 -1.45 -1.18 -4.22
CA ALA A 27 -1.93 -0.50 -5.41
C ALA A 27 -3.45 -0.60 -5.53
N ILE A 28 -4.15 0.53 -5.60
CA ILE A 28 -5.54 0.57 -6.02
C ILE A 28 -5.55 0.48 -7.54
N LYS A 29 -6.17 -0.57 -8.06
CA LYS A 29 -6.24 -0.94 -9.47
C LYS A 29 -7.18 0.01 -10.24
N PRO A 30 -7.19 -0.03 -11.59
CA PRO A 30 -8.00 0.90 -12.38
C PRO A 30 -9.50 0.86 -12.04
N ASP A 31 -10.06 -0.32 -11.77
CA ASP A 31 -11.44 -0.47 -11.33
C ASP A 31 -11.72 0.22 -9.98
N GLY A 32 -10.80 0.14 -9.02
CA GLY A 32 -10.90 0.82 -7.73
C GLY A 32 -10.91 2.35 -7.87
N VAL A 33 -10.09 2.89 -8.77
CA VAL A 33 -10.06 4.33 -9.06
C VAL A 33 -11.33 4.77 -9.77
N GLN A 34 -11.75 4.05 -10.82
CA GLN A 34 -12.96 4.36 -11.59
C GLN A 34 -14.26 4.26 -10.77
N ARG A 35 -14.24 3.45 -9.71
CA ARG A 35 -15.38 3.30 -8.77
C ARG A 35 -15.31 4.23 -7.57
N HIS A 36 -14.40 5.20 -7.56
CA HIS A 36 -14.23 6.19 -6.49
C HIS A 36 -13.94 5.57 -5.11
N LEU A 37 -13.24 4.43 -5.06
CA LEU A 37 -12.93 3.72 -3.81
C LEU A 37 -11.62 4.17 -3.16
N VAL A 38 -10.92 5.16 -3.75
CA VAL A 38 -9.60 5.61 -3.29
C VAL A 38 -9.63 6.09 -1.83
N GLY A 39 -10.53 7.02 -1.51
CA GLY A 39 -10.65 7.54 -0.15
C GLY A 39 -11.08 6.48 0.84
N GLU A 40 -11.99 5.59 0.45
CA GLU A 40 -12.48 4.51 1.31
C GLU A 40 -11.38 3.49 1.67
N ILE A 41 -10.53 3.14 0.72
CA ILE A 41 -9.39 2.23 0.94
C ILE A 41 -8.33 2.89 1.83
N ILE A 42 -7.92 4.13 1.52
CA ILE A 42 -6.94 4.87 2.31
C ILE A 42 -7.44 5.00 3.76
N ARG A 43 -8.70 5.42 3.93
CA ARG A 43 -9.35 5.56 5.24
C ARG A 43 -9.28 4.29 6.09
N ARG A 44 -9.37 3.09 5.48
CA ARG A 44 -9.27 1.82 6.22
C ARG A 44 -7.87 1.61 6.79
N PHE A 45 -6.82 1.92 6.03
CA PHE A 45 -5.43 1.82 6.51
C PHE A 45 -5.10 2.89 7.54
N GLU A 46 -5.54 4.14 7.33
CA GLU A 46 -5.35 5.23 8.31
C GLU A 46 -6.02 4.90 9.64
N ARG A 47 -7.30 4.48 9.62
CA ARG A 47 -8.02 4.12 10.85
C ARG A 47 -7.44 2.90 11.56
N LYS A 48 -6.68 2.05 10.87
CA LYS A 48 -5.96 0.94 11.48
C LYS A 48 -4.74 1.41 12.29
N GLY A 49 -4.25 2.63 12.03
CA GLY A 49 -3.02 3.17 12.62
C GLY A 49 -1.76 2.89 11.80
N LEU A 50 -1.91 2.60 10.50
CA LEU A 50 -0.76 2.45 9.60
C LEU A 50 -0.28 3.82 9.12
N GLN A 51 1.02 3.99 8.99
CA GLN A 51 1.62 5.25 8.56
C GLN A 51 1.78 5.27 7.03
N LEU A 52 1.23 6.28 6.36
CA LEU A 52 1.43 6.50 4.92
C LEU A 52 2.80 7.13 4.67
N VAL A 53 3.66 6.45 3.91
CA VAL A 53 5.04 6.92 3.61
C VAL A 53 5.31 7.15 2.13
N GLY A 54 4.38 6.76 1.25
CA GLY A 54 4.42 7.08 -0.18
C GLY A 54 3.03 6.98 -0.80
N LEU A 55 2.70 7.91 -1.70
CA LEU A 55 1.41 7.97 -2.40
C LEU A 55 1.59 8.65 -3.76
N LYS A 56 1.14 8.01 -4.85
CA LYS A 56 1.03 8.66 -6.16
C LYS A 56 -0.07 8.06 -7.03
N LEU A 57 -0.73 8.93 -7.79
CA LEU A 57 -1.65 8.58 -8.87
C LEU A 57 -0.87 8.60 -10.19
N LEU A 58 -0.89 7.51 -10.96
CA LEU A 58 -0.19 7.42 -12.23
C LEU A 58 -0.89 6.47 -13.20
N GLN A 59 -0.56 6.61 -14.48
CA GLN A 59 -0.81 5.58 -15.49
C GLN A 59 0.43 4.68 -15.57
N ALA A 60 0.32 3.42 -15.13
CA ALA A 60 1.44 2.48 -15.17
C ALA A 60 1.70 2.00 -16.61
N SER A 61 2.96 2.01 -17.04
CA SER A 61 3.33 1.49 -18.36
C SER A 61 3.25 -0.03 -18.39
N GLU A 62 3.10 -0.61 -19.58
CA GLU A 62 3.07 -2.08 -19.70
C GLU A 62 4.42 -2.70 -19.31
N GLU A 63 5.54 -2.01 -19.55
CA GLU A 63 6.88 -2.45 -19.17
C GLU A 63 6.98 -2.58 -17.64
N LEU A 64 6.56 -1.55 -16.89
CA LEU A 64 6.52 -1.57 -15.43
C LEU A 64 5.63 -2.72 -14.92
N LEU A 65 4.46 -2.92 -15.53
CA LEU A 65 3.51 -3.95 -15.11
C LEU A 65 3.99 -5.36 -15.45
N ARG A 66 4.71 -5.54 -16.55
CA ARG A 66 5.34 -6.82 -16.90
C ARG A 66 6.41 -7.20 -15.87
N GLU A 67 7.24 -6.24 -15.46
CA GLU A 67 8.23 -6.47 -14.41
C GLU A 67 7.54 -6.77 -13.07
N HIS A 68 6.52 -6.00 -12.70
CA HIS A 68 5.78 -6.22 -11.46
C HIS A 68 5.12 -7.61 -11.39
N TYR A 69 4.59 -8.12 -12.51
CA TYR A 69 3.96 -9.44 -12.58
C TYR A 69 4.86 -10.53 -13.15
N ILE A 70 6.19 -10.36 -13.13
CA ILE A 70 7.12 -11.29 -13.79
C ILE A 70 6.98 -12.74 -13.32
N ALA A 71 6.65 -12.96 -12.03
CA ALA A 71 6.39 -14.29 -11.47
C ALA A 71 5.16 -15.00 -12.08
N LEU A 72 4.30 -14.26 -12.79
CA LEU A 72 3.10 -14.74 -13.45
C LEU A 72 3.26 -14.84 -14.98
N ARG A 73 4.46 -14.61 -15.53
CA ARG A 73 4.70 -14.55 -16.98
C ARG A 73 4.15 -15.73 -17.79
N ASP A 74 4.21 -16.94 -17.23
CA ASP A 74 3.79 -18.18 -17.90
C ASP A 74 2.32 -18.54 -17.62
N ARG A 75 1.59 -17.68 -16.88
CA ARG A 75 0.17 -17.89 -16.62
C ARG A 75 -0.67 -17.42 -17.82
N PRO A 76 -1.74 -18.15 -18.19
CA PRO A 76 -2.54 -17.83 -19.37
C PRO A 76 -3.25 -16.47 -19.31
N PHE A 77 -3.42 -15.92 -18.10
CA PHE A 77 -4.05 -14.62 -17.88
C PHE A 77 -3.06 -13.44 -17.83
N TYR A 78 -1.75 -13.67 -17.92
CA TYR A 78 -0.72 -12.64 -17.74
C TYR A 78 -0.89 -11.44 -18.68
N SER A 79 -1.02 -11.67 -19.99
CA SER A 79 -1.20 -10.59 -20.97
C SER A 79 -2.48 -9.79 -20.72
N ARG A 80 -3.55 -10.46 -20.27
CA ARG A 80 -4.81 -9.79 -19.91
C ARG A 80 -4.67 -8.98 -18.63
N LEU A 81 -3.90 -9.47 -17.65
CA LEU A 81 -3.61 -8.76 -16.40
C LEU A 81 -2.81 -7.48 -16.66
N VAL A 82 -1.75 -7.54 -17.47
CA VAL A 82 -0.96 -6.37 -17.86
C VAL A 82 -1.84 -5.35 -18.59
N LYS A 83 -2.59 -5.78 -19.61
CA LYS A 83 -3.51 -4.92 -20.36
C LYS A 83 -4.59 -4.30 -19.49
N TYR A 84 -5.09 -5.06 -18.51
CA TYR A 84 -6.06 -4.56 -17.56
C TYR A 84 -5.46 -3.48 -16.66
N MET A 85 -4.29 -3.74 -16.06
CA MET A 85 -3.65 -2.79 -15.16
C MET A 85 -3.16 -1.53 -15.88
N SER A 86 -2.81 -1.62 -17.17
CA SER A 86 -2.45 -0.47 -18.01
C SER A 86 -3.65 0.26 -18.61
N SER A 87 -4.90 -0.19 -18.38
CA SER A 87 -6.10 0.38 -19.00
C SER A 87 -6.60 1.68 -18.37
N GLY A 88 -6.06 2.07 -17.22
CA GLY A 88 -6.46 3.28 -16.51
C GLY A 88 -5.53 3.61 -15.34
N PRO A 89 -5.79 4.71 -14.64
CA PRO A 89 -4.91 5.16 -13.58
C PRO A 89 -4.94 4.22 -12.38
N VAL A 90 -3.82 4.13 -11.67
CA VAL A 90 -3.66 3.40 -10.42
C VAL A 90 -3.20 4.34 -9.32
N VAL A 91 -3.56 4.04 -8.08
CA VAL A 91 -3.00 4.70 -6.89
C VAL A 91 -1.99 3.76 -6.25
N ALA A 92 -0.71 4.05 -6.44
CA ALA A 92 0.38 3.34 -5.79
C ALA A 92 0.65 3.96 -4.42
N MET A 93 0.84 3.11 -3.41
CA MET A 93 1.02 3.50 -2.01
C MET A 93 2.08 2.65 -1.33
N VAL A 94 2.73 3.24 -0.33
CA VAL A 94 3.58 2.52 0.62
C VAL A 94 3.09 2.82 2.03
N TRP A 95 2.76 1.76 2.77
CA TRP A 95 2.30 1.82 4.15
C TRP A 95 3.36 1.20 5.07
N GLN A 96 3.57 1.82 6.23
CA GLN A 96 4.53 1.41 7.25
C GLN A 96 3.81 1.07 8.56
N GLY A 97 4.32 0.05 9.27
CA GLY A 97 3.83 -0.33 10.59
C GLY A 97 4.22 -1.76 10.97
N LEU A 98 3.90 -2.18 12.19
CA LEU A 98 4.18 -3.53 12.68
C LEU A 98 3.41 -4.60 11.87
N ASP A 99 4.13 -5.62 11.37
CA ASP A 99 3.58 -6.70 10.55
C ASP A 99 2.67 -6.19 9.42
N VAL A 100 3.00 -5.03 8.84
CA VAL A 100 2.12 -4.32 7.90
C VAL A 100 1.84 -5.14 6.65
N VAL A 101 2.79 -5.94 6.15
CA VAL A 101 2.56 -6.80 4.98
C VAL A 101 1.42 -7.79 5.27
N LYS A 102 1.53 -8.52 6.38
CA LYS A 102 0.53 -9.51 6.80
C LYS A 102 -0.80 -8.83 7.12
N THR A 103 -0.77 -7.74 7.88
CA THR A 103 -1.96 -7.00 8.30
C THR A 103 -2.72 -6.45 7.10
N VAL A 104 -2.04 -5.82 6.14
CA VAL A 104 -2.66 -5.31 4.91
C VAL A 104 -3.25 -6.43 4.08
N ARG A 105 -2.58 -7.58 3.94
CA ARG A 105 -3.15 -8.76 3.26
C ARG A 105 -4.45 -9.22 3.91
N THR A 106 -4.50 -9.29 5.24
CA THR A 106 -5.73 -9.62 5.98
C THR A 106 -6.84 -8.60 5.76
N MET A 107 -6.51 -7.30 5.75
CA MET A 107 -7.50 -6.23 5.50
C MET A 107 -8.02 -6.23 4.06
N ILE A 108 -7.18 -6.60 3.09
CA ILE A 108 -7.56 -6.70 1.68
C ILE A 108 -8.56 -7.84 1.46
N GLY A 109 -8.33 -9.00 2.09
CA GLY A 109 -9.08 -10.23 1.84
C GLY A 109 -8.46 -11.09 0.74
N GLU A 110 -9.06 -12.26 0.51
CA GLU A 110 -8.56 -13.27 -0.44
C GLU A 110 -8.49 -12.76 -1.89
N THR A 111 -7.65 -13.37 -2.72
CA THR A 111 -7.51 -12.98 -4.13
C THR A 111 -8.83 -13.08 -4.89
N ASN A 112 -9.60 -14.13 -4.63
CA ASN A 112 -10.95 -14.32 -5.10
C ASN A 112 -11.95 -13.62 -4.15
N PRO A 113 -12.70 -12.59 -4.60
CA PRO A 113 -13.68 -11.91 -3.75
C PRO A 113 -14.75 -12.84 -3.16
N ALA A 114 -15.10 -13.92 -3.86
CA ALA A 114 -16.07 -14.90 -3.36
C ALA A 114 -15.60 -15.63 -2.08
N GLU A 115 -14.29 -15.62 -1.80
CA GLU A 115 -13.68 -16.21 -0.61
C GLU A 115 -13.33 -15.12 0.43
N SER A 116 -13.51 -13.85 0.09
CA SER A 116 -13.22 -12.72 0.98
C SER A 116 -14.36 -12.52 1.97
N ARG A 117 -14.02 -12.38 3.26
CA ARG A 117 -15.01 -12.19 4.32
C ARG A 117 -15.57 -10.75 4.31
N PRO A 118 -16.85 -10.54 4.69
CA PRO A 118 -17.37 -9.21 4.98
C PRO A 118 -16.47 -8.44 5.95
N GLY A 119 -16.27 -7.15 5.71
CA GLY A 119 -15.35 -6.26 6.41
C GLY A 119 -13.96 -6.17 5.78
N THR A 120 -13.58 -7.11 4.90
CA THR A 120 -12.36 -6.97 4.08
C THR A 120 -12.64 -6.08 2.86
N ILE A 121 -11.61 -5.46 2.29
CA ILE A 121 -11.78 -4.56 1.13
C ILE A 121 -12.43 -5.30 -0.04
N ARG A 122 -11.98 -6.52 -0.36
CA ARG A 122 -12.55 -7.30 -1.46
C ARG A 122 -13.91 -7.88 -1.12
N GLY A 123 -14.13 -8.29 0.12
CA GLY A 123 -15.44 -8.79 0.56
C GLY A 123 -16.53 -7.72 0.50
N ASP A 124 -16.19 -6.46 0.79
CA ASP A 124 -17.16 -5.37 0.79
C ASP A 124 -17.35 -4.75 -0.61
N PHE A 125 -16.34 -4.79 -1.47
CA PHE A 125 -16.34 -4.00 -2.71
C PHE A 125 -16.13 -4.79 -4.00
N CYS A 126 -15.89 -6.10 -3.96
CA CYS A 126 -15.58 -6.86 -5.18
C CYS A 126 -16.51 -8.06 -5.35
N VAL A 127 -16.71 -8.48 -6.60
CA VAL A 127 -17.53 -9.65 -6.96
C VAL A 127 -16.69 -10.67 -7.71
N GLU A 128 -15.93 -10.24 -8.72
CA GLU A 128 -15.12 -11.13 -9.56
C GLU A 128 -13.61 -10.96 -9.34
N VAL A 129 -12.86 -12.06 -9.46
CA VAL A 129 -11.39 -12.09 -9.32
C VAL A 129 -10.67 -11.16 -10.29
N SER A 130 -11.21 -10.98 -11.50
CA SER A 130 -10.60 -10.13 -12.53
C SER A 130 -10.72 -8.62 -12.24
N LYS A 131 -11.63 -8.23 -11.33
CA LYS A 131 -11.94 -6.85 -10.92
C LYS A 131 -11.98 -6.77 -9.40
N ASN A 132 -10.85 -7.12 -8.79
CA ASN A 132 -10.71 -7.22 -7.34
C ASN A 132 -10.10 -5.98 -6.67
N VAL A 133 -10.16 -4.80 -7.32
CA VAL A 133 -9.93 -3.43 -6.80
C VAL A 133 -8.52 -3.09 -6.30
N ILE A 134 -7.80 -4.00 -5.67
CA ILE A 134 -6.58 -3.68 -4.93
C ILE A 134 -5.54 -4.81 -5.01
N HIS A 135 -4.27 -4.43 -4.99
CA HIS A 135 -3.10 -5.29 -4.81
C HIS A 135 -2.41 -4.94 -3.48
N GLY A 136 -1.81 -5.93 -2.84
CA GLY A 136 -0.89 -5.74 -1.72
C GLY A 136 0.14 -6.85 -1.70
N SER A 137 1.39 -6.50 -1.38
CA SER A 137 2.52 -7.45 -1.35
C SER A 137 2.20 -8.66 -0.46
N ASP A 138 2.61 -9.85 -0.89
CA ASP A 138 2.33 -11.11 -0.20
C ASP A 138 3.39 -11.53 0.82
N SER A 139 4.58 -10.93 0.73
CA SER A 139 5.71 -11.18 1.63
C SER A 139 6.55 -9.91 1.82
N VAL A 140 7.39 -9.91 2.86
CA VAL A 140 8.34 -8.80 3.12
C VAL A 140 9.36 -8.68 1.97
N GLU A 141 9.73 -9.79 1.34
CA GLU A 141 10.63 -9.79 0.18
C GLU A 141 9.97 -9.14 -1.03
N SER A 142 8.76 -9.59 -1.39
CA SER A 142 7.95 -9.00 -2.46
C SER A 142 7.71 -7.51 -2.19
N ALA A 143 7.41 -7.12 -0.95
CA ALA A 143 7.22 -5.72 -0.58
C ALA A 143 8.44 -4.86 -0.88
N ARG A 144 9.66 -5.32 -0.54
CA ARG A 144 10.90 -4.59 -0.84
C ARG A 144 11.09 -4.42 -2.35
N GLN A 145 10.91 -5.49 -3.12
CA GLN A 145 11.04 -5.47 -4.58
C GLN A 145 10.01 -4.54 -5.22
N GLU A 146 8.74 -4.66 -4.82
CA GLU A 146 7.66 -3.83 -5.34
C GLU A 146 7.84 -2.35 -4.97
N ILE A 147 8.24 -2.02 -3.74
CA ILE A 147 8.52 -0.64 -3.35
C ILE A 147 9.65 -0.06 -4.22
N SER A 148 10.76 -0.77 -4.38
CA SER A 148 11.89 -0.32 -5.21
C SER A 148 11.54 -0.20 -6.70
N LEU A 149 10.62 -1.03 -7.20
CA LEU A 149 10.15 -0.97 -8.57
C LEU A 149 9.24 0.24 -8.82
N TRP A 150 8.36 0.55 -7.86
CA TRP A 150 7.33 1.57 -8.04
C TRP A 150 7.73 2.96 -7.52
N PHE A 151 8.65 3.07 -6.57
CA PHE A 151 9.03 4.32 -5.93
C PHE A 151 10.54 4.53 -5.93
N ARG A 152 10.96 5.73 -6.31
CA ARG A 152 12.31 6.21 -6.04
C ARG A 152 12.45 6.54 -4.55
N PRO A 153 13.66 6.46 -3.96
CA PRO A 153 13.87 6.77 -2.55
C PRO A 153 13.36 8.15 -2.14
N GLU A 154 13.45 9.15 -3.02
CA GLU A 154 13.03 10.53 -2.75
C GLU A 154 11.50 10.71 -2.76
N GLU A 155 10.75 9.74 -3.29
CA GLU A 155 9.28 9.72 -3.25
C GLU A 155 8.76 9.16 -1.92
N LEU A 156 9.63 8.63 -1.06
CA LEU A 156 9.28 8.07 0.25
C LEU A 156 9.58 9.09 1.35
N THR A 157 8.56 9.44 2.13
CA THR A 157 8.65 10.45 3.19
C THR A 157 8.86 9.78 4.55
N CYS A 158 9.88 10.24 5.27
CA CYS A 158 10.08 9.93 6.68
C CYS A 158 9.54 11.08 7.53
N TRP A 159 8.55 10.82 8.37
CA TRP A 159 7.94 11.82 9.23
C TRP A 159 7.58 11.24 10.60
N GLU A 160 7.48 12.09 11.61
CA GLU A 160 7.14 11.69 12.99
C GLU A 160 5.62 11.52 13.10
N ASP A 161 5.17 10.28 13.36
CA ASP A 161 3.77 10.03 13.66
C ASP A 161 3.49 10.29 15.14
N THR A 162 2.88 11.45 15.42
CA THR A 162 2.51 11.83 16.78
C THR A 162 1.55 10.86 17.45
N ALA A 163 0.81 10.04 16.70
CA ALA A 163 -0.10 9.03 17.25
C ALA A 163 0.61 7.70 17.59
N GLU A 164 1.87 7.51 17.16
CA GLU A 164 2.62 6.25 17.31
C GLU A 164 2.60 5.73 18.75
N HIS A 165 2.81 6.62 19.73
CA HIS A 165 2.85 6.28 21.16
C HIS A 165 1.49 5.87 21.77
N TRP A 166 0.38 6.08 21.05
CA TRP A 166 -0.94 5.57 21.43
C TRP A 166 -1.29 4.26 20.72
N ILE A 167 -0.59 3.93 19.63
CA ILE A 167 -0.82 2.76 18.79
C ILE A 167 0.09 1.60 19.21
N TYR A 168 1.33 1.89 19.56
CA TYR A 168 2.36 0.92 19.92
C TYR A 168 2.89 1.17 21.34
N ALA A 169 3.29 0.09 22.01
CA ALA A 169 3.80 0.08 23.39
C ALA A 169 5.33 0.20 23.45
#